data_AF-A0A7C3SWD9-F1
#
_entry.id   AF-A0A7C3SWD9-F1
#
_cell.length_a   1.000
_cell.length_b   1.000
_cell.length_c   1.000
_cell.angle_alpha   90.00
_cell.angle_beta   90.00
_cell.angle_gamma   90.00
#
_symmetry.space_group_name_H-M   'P 1'
#
loop_
_entity.id
_entity.type
_entity.pdbx_description
1 polymer ?
#
loop_
_entity_poly.entity_id
_entity_poly.type
_entity_poly.pdbx_seq_one_letter_code
_entity_poly.pdbx_strand_id
1 'polypeptide(L)' 'RVKPIAEKYEITLGQLFIAWTFHQPGITTALVGARDELQIEENAKAGSVILDEKDIHAIRTALEEMEPLQL' A
#
# COMPACT_ATOMS: atom_id res chain seq x y z
N ARG A 1 -4.88 -0.55 12.00
CA ARG A 1 -6.01 0.26 11.50
C ARG A 1 -6.38 -0.09 10.06
N VAL A 2 -5.40 -0.21 9.15
CA VAL A 2 -5.67 -0.56 7.73
C VAL A 2 -5.71 -2.06 7.41
N LYS A 3 -5.43 -2.95 8.38
CA LYS A 3 -5.40 -4.40 8.18
C LYS A 3 -6.69 -4.99 7.55
N PRO A 4 -7.90 -4.57 7.94
CA PRO A 4 -9.12 -5.06 7.30
C PRO A 4 -9.24 -4.71 5.81
N ILE A 5 -8.57 -3.64 5.36
CA ILE A 5 -8.53 -3.25 3.94
C ILE A 5 -7.64 -4.23 3.17
N ALA A 6 -6.47 -4.59 3.71
CA ALA A 6 -5.62 -5.62 3.11
C ALA A 6 -6.36 -6.97 3.00
N GLU A 7 -7.13 -7.34 4.04
CA GLU A 7 -7.96 -8.54 4.05
C GLU A 7 -9.08 -8.49 3.00
N LYS A 8 -9.73 -7.34 2.78
CA LYS A 8 -10.74 -7.14 1.72
C LYS A 8 -10.21 -7.46 0.32
N TYR A 9 -8.95 -7.12 0.04
CA TYR A 9 -8.30 -7.35 -1.25
C TYR A 9 -7.50 -8.66 -1.30
N GLU A 10 -7.49 -9.45 -0.22
CA GLU A 10 -6.71 -10.70 -0.11
C GLU A 10 -5.21 -10.51 -0.38
N ILE A 11 -4.65 -9.38 0.08
CA ILE A 11 -3.24 -9.02 -0.13
C ILE A 11 -2.49 -8.82 1.19
N THR A 12 -1.16 -8.83 1.13
CA THR A 12 -0.32 -8.49 2.28
C THR A 12 -0.39 -6.99 2.58
N LEU A 13 -0.02 -6.60 3.80
CA LEU A 13 0.11 -5.17 4.14
C LEU A 13 1.16 -4.47 3.28
N GLY A 14 2.25 -5.16 2.91
CA GLY A 14 3.26 -4.62 2.01
C GLY A 14 2.65 -4.29 0.65
N GLN A 15 1.93 -5.24 0.06
CA GLN A 15 1.22 -5.05 -1.20
C GLN A 15 0.19 -3.92 -1.13
N LEU A 16 -0.56 -3.81 -0.03
CA LEU A 16 -1.52 -2.72 0.17
C LEU A 16 -0.86 -1.35 0.06
N PHE A 17 0.27 -1.15 0.75
CA PHE A 17 0.95 0.15 0.74
C PHE A 17 1.64 0.45 -0.59
N ILE A 18 2.21 -0.56 -1.26
CA ILE A 18 2.78 -0.39 -2.60
C ILE A 18 1.68 0.05 -3.59
N ALA A 19 0.54 -0.64 -3.57
CA ALA A 19 -0.62 -0.30 -4.40
C ALA A 19 -1.15 1.09 -4.07
N TRP A 20 -1.30 1.42 -2.79
CA TRP A 20 -1.78 2.74 -2.35
C TRP A 20 -0.85 3.87 -2.78
N THR A 21 0.48 3.67 -2.70
CA THR A 21 1.47 4.62 -3.22
C THR A 21 1.27 4.84 -4.71
N PHE A 22 1.09 3.77 -5.50
CA PHE A 22 0.87 3.91 -6.94
C PHE A 22 -0.41 4.68 -7.31
N HIS A 23 -1.44 4.62 -6.47
CA HIS A 23 -2.69 5.36 -6.68
C HIS A 23 -2.62 6.86 -6.29
N GLN A 24 -1.49 7.34 -5.76
CA GLN A 24 -1.38 8.76 -5.42
C GLN A 24 -1.20 9.62 -6.68
N PRO A 25 -1.79 10.84 -6.71
CA PRO A 25 -1.63 11.75 -7.84
C PRO A 25 -0.15 12.03 -8.17
N GLY A 26 0.22 11.86 -9.44
CA GLY A 26 1.57 12.15 -9.92
C GLY A 26 2.60 11.03 -9.71
N ILE A 27 2.24 9.91 -9.08
CA ILE A 27 3.12 8.75 -8.95
C ILE A 27 2.99 7.86 -10.19
N THR A 28 4.11 7.65 -10.88
CA THR A 28 4.20 6.76 -12.05
C THR A 28 4.95 5.46 -11.73
N THR A 29 5.69 5.41 -10.63
CA THR A 29 6.50 4.26 -10.22
C THR A 29 6.66 4.25 -8.71
N ALA A 30 6.43 3.10 -8.08
CA ALA A 30 6.75 2.86 -6.67
C ALA A 30 8.08 2.11 -6.57
N LEU A 31 9.10 2.73 -5.95
CA LEU A 31 10.37 2.07 -5.69
C LEU A 31 10.27 1.26 -4.39
N VAL A 32 10.54 -0.03 -4.47
CA VAL A 32 10.39 -0.99 -3.36
C VAL A 32 11.66 -1.80 -3.19
N GLY A 33 12.06 -2.04 -1.94
CA GLY A 33 13.18 -2.92 -1.62
C GLY A 33 12.74 -4.37 -1.53
N ALA A 34 13.62 -5.29 -1.93
CA ALA A 34 13.46 -6.72 -1.74
C ALA A 34 14.84 -7.36 -1.44
N ARG A 35 14.87 -8.34 -0.54
CA ARG A 35 16.10 -9.05 -0.14
C ARG A 35 16.21 -10.46 -0.71
N ASP A 36 15.09 -10.99 -1.22
CA ASP A 36 14.98 -12.33 -1.77
C ASP A 36 13.90 -12.38 -2.86
N GLU A 37 13.83 -13.51 -3.56
CA GLU A 37 12.91 -13.75 -4.68
C GLU A 37 11.43 -13.70 -4.24
N LEU A 38 11.12 -14.20 -3.04
CA LEU A 38 9.75 -14.20 -2.52
C LEU A 38 9.23 -12.76 -2.32
N GLN A 39 10.06 -11.87 -1.80
CA GLN A 39 9.74 -10.45 -1.68
C GLN A 39 9.59 -9.76 -3.04
N ILE A 40 10.40 -10.13 -4.03
CA ILE A 40 10.27 -9.59 -5.40
C ILE A 40 8.90 -9.97 -5.97
N GLU A 41 8.53 -11.25 -5.88
CA GLU A 41 7.23 -11.72 -6.36
C GLU A 41 6.05 -11.11 -5.59
N GLU A 42 6.15 -11.01 -4.27
CA GLU A 42 5.12 -10.39 -3.43
C GLU A 42 4.93 -8.92 -3.81
N ASN A 43 6.02 -8.15 -3.92
CA ASN A 43 5.99 -6.74 -4.28
C ASN A 43 5.43 -6.53 -5.69
N ALA A 44 5.82 -7.35 -6.66
CA ALA A 44 5.36 -7.23 -8.05
C ALA A 44 3.84 -7.42 -8.19
N LYS A 45 3.25 -8.34 -7.42
CA LYS A 45 1.80 -8.59 -7.41
C LYS A 45 0.99 -7.36 -6.98
N ALA A 46 1.57 -6.45 -6.20
CA ALA A 46 0.92 -5.21 -5.80
C ALA A 46 0.55 -4.30 -6.99
N GLY A 47 1.29 -4.39 -8.10
CA GLY A 47 1.04 -3.57 -9.30
C GLY A 47 -0.29 -3.88 -10.00
N SER A 48 -0.90 -5.03 -9.71
CA SER A 48 -2.21 -5.43 -10.26
C SER A 48 -3.38 -5.08 -9.34
N VAL A 49 -3.12 -4.56 -8.14
CA VAL A 49 -4.16 -4.22 -7.17
C VAL A 49 -4.76 -2.87 -7.54
N ILE A 50 -6.07 -2.82 -7.73
CA ILE A 50 -6.82 -1.58 -7.97
C ILE A 50 -7.62 -1.26 -6.71
N LEU A 51 -7.24 -0.19 -6.01
CA LEU A 51 -7.93 0.27 -4.82
C LEU A 51 -9.06 1.22 -5.22
N ASP A 52 -10.20 1.12 -4.54
CA ASP A 52 -11.27 2.08 -4.72
C ASP A 52 -10.99 3.38 -3.96
N GLU A 53 -11.63 4.49 -4.37
CA GLU A 53 -11.40 5.81 -3.77
C GLU A 53 -11.69 5.84 -2.27
N LYS A 54 -12.68 5.05 -1.82
CA LYS A 54 -13.05 4.97 -0.41
C LYS A 54 -11.93 4.37 0.43
N ASP A 55 -11.31 3.30 -0.04
CA ASP A 55 -10.22 2.64 0.66
C ASP A 55 -8.92 3.45 0.59
N ILE A 56 -8.66 4.13 -0.53
CA ILE A 56 -7.55 5.08 -0.64
C ILE A 56 -7.70 6.19 0.42
N HIS A 57 -8.90 6.73 0.57
CA HIS A 57 -9.20 7.76 1.57
C HIS A 57 -9.09 7.21 3.00
N ALA A 58 -9.62 6.01 3.25
CA ALA A 58 -9.56 5.37 4.57
C ALA A 58 -8.10 5.13 5.03
N ILE A 59 -7.21 4.72 4.11
CA ILE A 59 -5.78 4.57 4.41
C ILE A 59 -5.16 5.93 4.76
N ARG A 60 -5.47 6.98 3.99
CA ARG A 60 -4.98 8.34 4.26
C ARG A 60 -5.41 8.84 5.64
N THR A 61 -6.69 8.76 5.97
CA THR A 61 -7.21 9.15 7.30
C THR A 61 -6.52 8.35 8.40
N ALA A 62 -6.34 7.04 8.22
CA ALA A 62 -5.67 6.20 9.20
C ALA A 62 -4.21 6.60 9.43
N LEU A 63 -3.50 7.09 8.40
CA LEU A 63 -2.12 7.60 8.50
C LEU A 63 -2.06 9.00 9.15
N GLU A 64 -2.99 9.89 8.81
CA GLU A 64 -3.05 11.25 9.38
C GLU A 64 -3.38 11.26 10.87
N GLU A 65 -4.13 10.26 11.34
CA GLU A 65 -4.42 10.06 12.76
C GLU A 65 -3.27 9.39 13.53
N MET A 66 -2.24 8.87 12.84
CA MET A 66 -1.05 8.37 13.53
C MET A 66 -0.19 9.57 13.95
N GLU A 67 0.36 9.49 15.16
CA GLU A 67 1.26 10.52 15.67
C GLU A 67 2.40 10.73 14.66
N PRO A 68 2.65 11.98 14.21
CA PRO A 68 3.67 12.23 13.20
C PRO A 68 5.01 11.73 13.71
N LEU A 69 5.72 10.98 12.85
CA LEU A 69 7.09 10.55 13.14
C LEU A 69 7.91 11.80 13.52
N GLN A 70 8.33 11.87 14.78
CA GLN A 70 9.31 12.84 15.23
C GLN A 70 10.64 12.48 14.56
N LEU A 71 10.86 13.00 13.36
CA LEU A 71 12.15 13.02 12.68
C LEU A 71 12.91 14.30 13.05
#